data_AF-A0A2V7XN94-F1
#
_entry.id   AF-A0A2V7XN94-F1
#
_cell.length_a   1.000
_cell.length_b   1.000
_cell.length_c   1.000
_cell.angle_alpha   90.00
_cell.angle_beta   90.00
_cell.angle_gamma   90.00
#
_symmetry.space_group_name_H-M   'P 1'
#
loop_
_entity.id
_entity.type
_entity.pdbx_description
1 polymer ?
#
loop_
_entity_poly.entity_id
_entity_poly.type
_entity_poly.pdbx_seq_one_letter_code
_entity_poly.pdbx_strand_id
1 'polypeptide(L)'
;MSHERSLERWVLLQDVGVVLVSLWLAHVLRGAMETAVPVFKPTVPLLSYGPLLLAFLPTWVWCAERLHLNSVRTLTGPPLEIGRALVWTQGWGALAVALLLTVTQTPLNRSLIALFFAVSTILLALAKRAQRAWVIRERGEALALLVGRAGEGAAEFVNLRGRAVEPLADPTPDALRARLRAGAVDEVVIAGMPPQSTRGLVETCDEVGLPALVRLDDGGL
;
A
#
# COMPACT_ATOMS: atom_id res chain seq x y z
N MET A 1 -21.09 -7.74 -3.94
CA MET A 1 -19.80 -7.00 -3.99
C MET A 1 -19.11 -7.22 -2.66
N SER A 2 -17.87 -7.74 -2.64
CA SER A 2 -17.18 -8.08 -1.39
C SER A 2 -16.85 -6.81 -0.60
N HIS A 3 -16.96 -6.91 0.72
CA HIS A 3 -16.66 -5.84 1.69
C HIS A 3 -15.27 -5.21 1.44
N GLU A 4 -14.32 -6.00 0.95
CA GLU A 4 -12.97 -5.58 0.56
C GLU A 4 -12.93 -4.54 -0.55
N ARG A 5 -13.65 -4.76 -1.66
CA ARG A 5 -13.67 -3.79 -2.76
C ARG A 5 -14.28 -2.45 -2.34
N SER A 6 -15.20 -2.47 -1.37
CA SER A 6 -15.76 -1.23 -0.82
C SER A 6 -14.71 -0.46 -0.03
N LEU A 7 -13.92 -1.16 0.78
CA LEU A 7 -12.86 -0.56 1.60
C LEU A 7 -11.72 -0.02 0.72
N GLU A 8 -11.29 -0.76 -0.29
CA GLU A 8 -10.27 -0.30 -1.26
C GLU A 8 -10.70 0.97 -2.01
N ARG A 9 -11.98 1.09 -2.34
CA ARG A 9 -12.54 2.32 -2.95
C ARG A 9 -12.56 3.49 -1.98
N TRP A 10 -12.91 3.25 -0.73
CA TRP A 10 -12.88 4.29 0.30
C TRP A 10 -11.46 4.81 0.55
N VAL A 11 -10.47 3.92 0.60
CA VAL A 11 -9.05 4.28 0.71
C VAL A 11 -8.62 5.13 -0.48
N LEU A 12 -8.97 4.72 -1.70
CA LEU A 12 -8.64 5.50 -2.90
C LEU A 12 -9.30 6.88 -2.89
N LEU A 13 -10.56 6.96 -2.48
CA LEU A 13 -11.29 8.24 -2.38
C LEU A 13 -10.65 9.17 -1.35
N GLN A 14 -10.24 8.62 -0.20
CA GLN A 14 -9.52 9.37 0.83
C GLN A 14 -8.18 9.89 0.28
N ASP A 15 -7.42 9.07 -0.43
CA ASP A 15 -6.14 9.48 -1.01
C ASP A 15 -6.31 10.59 -2.05
N VAL A 16 -7.36 10.53 -2.89
CA VAL A 16 -7.73 11.63 -3.79
C VAL A 16 -8.04 12.90 -3.02
N GLY A 17 -8.79 12.80 -1.92
CA GLY A 17 -9.04 13.91 -1.01
C GLY A 17 -7.74 14.50 -0.44
N VAL A 18 -6.80 13.65 -0.02
CA VAL A 18 -5.48 14.07 0.47
C VAL A 18 -4.69 14.82 -0.60
N VAL A 19 -4.72 14.35 -1.85
CA VAL A 19 -4.07 15.05 -2.97
C VAL A 19 -4.69 16.42 -3.20
N LEU A 20 -6.02 16.55 -3.19
CA LEU A 20 -6.69 17.84 -3.35
C LEU A 20 -6.33 18.82 -2.22
N VAL A 21 -6.36 18.34 -0.96
CA VAL A 21 -5.97 19.12 0.22
C VAL A 21 -4.50 19.52 0.16
N SER A 22 -3.63 18.66 -0.37
CA SER A 22 -2.20 18.94 -0.48
C SER A 22 -1.90 20.11 -1.41
N LEU A 23 -2.67 20.30 -2.49
CA LEU A 23 -2.53 21.47 -3.36
C LEU A 23 -2.93 22.75 -2.65
N TRP A 24 -4.07 22.72 -1.95
CA TRP A 24 -4.52 23.87 -1.16
C TRP A 24 -3.49 24.22 -0.08
N LEU A 25 -2.98 23.22 0.65
CA LEU A 25 -1.99 23.42 1.71
C LEU A 25 -0.66 23.94 1.13
N ALA A 26 -0.22 23.43 -0.02
CA ALA A 26 0.96 23.95 -0.71
C ALA A 26 0.78 25.42 -1.14
N HIS A 27 -0.42 25.81 -1.56
CA HIS A 27 -0.73 27.20 -1.88
C HIS A 27 -0.66 28.11 -0.64
N VAL A 28 -1.24 27.69 0.49
CA VAL A 28 -1.20 28.43 1.76
C VAL A 28 0.23 28.52 2.31
N LEU A 29 0.96 27.40 2.36
CA LEU A 29 2.34 27.35 2.83
C LEU A 29 3.24 28.26 1.99
N ARG A 30 3.02 28.29 0.67
CA ARG A 30 3.76 29.21 -0.20
C ARG A 30 3.52 30.66 0.17
N GLY A 31 2.27 31.07 0.39
CA GLY A 31 1.96 32.45 0.81
C GLY A 31 2.68 32.84 2.11
N ALA A 32 2.77 31.90 3.07
CA ALA A 32 3.54 32.11 4.30
C ALA A 32 5.07 32.13 4.05
N MET A 33 5.57 31.35 3.08
CA MET A 33 7.01 31.33 2.74
C MET A 33 7.44 32.53 1.89
N GLU A 34 6.53 33.16 1.15
CA GLU A 34 6.80 34.38 0.38
C GLU A 34 7.31 35.51 1.28
N THR A 35 6.81 35.59 2.52
CA THR A 35 7.31 36.56 3.52
C THR A 35 8.67 36.22 4.10
N ALA A 36 9.13 34.96 3.99
CA ALA A 36 10.35 34.47 4.64
C ALA A 36 11.52 34.24 3.66
N VAL A 37 11.24 33.99 2.37
CA VAL A 37 12.27 33.62 1.39
C VAL A 37 12.06 34.39 0.07
N PRO A 38 12.97 35.34 -0.28
CA PRO A 38 12.80 36.23 -1.44
C PRO A 38 12.96 35.56 -2.82
N VAL A 39 13.22 34.25 -2.87
CA VAL A 39 13.34 33.46 -4.11
C VAL A 39 11.98 33.03 -4.66
N PHE A 40 10.90 33.11 -3.88
CA PHE A 40 9.57 32.70 -4.34
C PHE A 40 8.91 33.78 -5.22
N LYS A 41 8.62 33.41 -6.48
CA LYS A 41 7.76 34.21 -7.38
C LYS A 41 6.37 34.44 -6.76
N PRO A 42 5.69 35.56 -7.07
CA PRO A 42 4.38 35.89 -6.53
C PRO A 42 3.34 34.78 -6.73
N THR A 43 2.42 34.70 -5.79
CA THR A 43 1.37 33.69 -5.73
C THR A 43 0.38 33.86 -6.89
N VAL A 44 0.20 32.81 -7.70
CA VAL A 44 -0.78 32.76 -8.79
C VAL A 44 -2.11 32.23 -8.23
N PRO A 45 -3.28 32.67 -8.74
CA PRO A 45 -4.57 32.15 -8.30
C PRO A 45 -4.64 30.62 -8.31
N LEU A 46 -5.27 30.03 -7.28
CA LEU A 46 -5.36 28.57 -7.10
C LEU A 46 -5.95 27.87 -8.34
N LEU A 47 -6.93 28.48 -9.01
CA LEU A 47 -7.60 27.94 -10.19
C LEU A 47 -6.66 27.77 -11.39
N SER A 48 -5.58 28.55 -11.48
CA SER A 48 -4.56 28.40 -12.52
C SER A 48 -3.78 27.08 -12.42
N TYR A 49 -3.90 26.36 -11.29
CA TYR A 49 -3.32 25.05 -11.08
C TYR A 49 -4.30 23.89 -11.37
N GLY A 50 -5.53 24.19 -11.81
CA GLY A 50 -6.48 23.18 -12.28
C GLY A 50 -5.90 22.21 -13.32
N PRO A 51 -5.16 22.69 -14.35
CA PRO A 51 -4.50 21.81 -15.33
C PRO A 51 -3.48 20.85 -14.70
N LEU A 52 -2.81 21.26 -13.62
CA LEU A 52 -1.87 20.40 -12.90
C LEU A 52 -2.60 19.24 -12.23
N LEU A 53 -3.75 19.49 -11.58
CA LEU A 53 -4.59 18.42 -11.04
C LEU A 53 -5.18 17.54 -12.13
N LEU A 54 -5.60 18.14 -13.25
CA LEU A 54 -6.17 17.42 -14.38
C LEU A 54 -5.19 16.42 -15.00
N ALA A 55 -3.89 16.75 -15.04
CA ALA A 55 -2.87 15.81 -15.49
C ALA A 55 -2.44 14.85 -14.37
N PHE A 56 -2.25 15.35 -13.15
CA PHE A 56 -1.71 14.56 -12.05
C PHE A 56 -2.70 13.51 -11.55
N LEU A 57 -3.96 13.87 -11.27
CA LEU A 57 -4.92 12.97 -10.62
C LEU A 57 -5.21 11.71 -11.45
N PRO A 58 -5.51 11.78 -12.76
CA PRO A 58 -5.79 10.57 -13.54
C PRO A 58 -4.58 9.64 -13.61
N THR A 59 -3.38 10.18 -13.83
CA THR A 59 -2.15 9.37 -13.83
C THR A 59 -1.89 8.77 -12.45
N TRP A 60 -2.07 9.56 -11.39
CA TRP A 60 -1.85 9.11 -10.03
C TRP A 60 -2.82 8.00 -9.63
N VAL A 61 -4.12 8.16 -9.92
CA VAL A 61 -5.15 7.14 -9.65
C VAL A 61 -4.85 5.86 -10.43
N TRP A 62 -4.52 5.99 -11.72
CA TRP A 62 -4.15 4.84 -12.55
C TRP A 62 -2.93 4.09 -12.00
N CYS A 63 -1.89 4.81 -11.56
CA CYS A 63 -0.72 4.22 -10.93
C CYS A 63 -1.03 3.61 -9.56
N ALA A 64 -1.86 4.27 -8.75
CA ALA A 64 -2.25 3.79 -7.42
C ALA A 64 -3.01 2.46 -7.51
N GLU A 65 -3.91 2.32 -8.50
CA GLU A 65 -4.60 1.06 -8.77
C GLU A 65 -3.63 -0.02 -9.28
N ARG A 66 -2.73 0.31 -10.21
CA ARG A 66 -1.76 -0.64 -10.79
C ARG A 66 -0.72 -1.15 -9.79
N LEU A 67 -0.33 -0.31 -8.84
CA LEU A 67 0.62 -0.64 -7.78
C LEU A 67 -0.08 -1.17 -6.52
N HIS A 68 -1.41 -1.34 -6.56
CA HIS A 68 -2.22 -1.82 -5.46
C HIS A 68 -2.01 -1.00 -4.17
N LEU A 69 -1.80 0.32 -4.29
CA LEU A 69 -1.55 1.22 -3.16
C LEU A 69 -2.77 1.36 -2.24
N ASN A 70 -3.95 1.10 -2.79
CA ASN A 70 -5.25 1.10 -2.12
C ASN A 70 -5.65 -0.29 -1.60
N SER A 71 -4.90 -1.35 -1.95
CA SER A 71 -5.26 -2.70 -1.53
C SER A 71 -4.94 -2.93 -0.05
N VAL A 72 -5.86 -3.61 0.63
CA VAL A 72 -5.73 -4.00 2.03
C VAL A 72 -4.45 -4.83 2.24
N ARG A 73 -4.12 -5.70 1.28
CA ARG A 73 -2.92 -6.54 1.32
C ARG A 73 -1.63 -5.72 1.35
N THR A 74 -1.57 -4.63 0.60
CA THR A 74 -0.40 -3.74 0.56
C THR A 74 -0.33 -2.89 1.83
N LEU A 75 -1.48 -2.44 2.35
CA LEU A 75 -1.56 -1.66 3.60
C LEU A 75 -1.14 -2.47 4.83
N THR A 76 -1.47 -3.76 4.87
CA THR A 76 -1.04 -4.66 5.97
C THR A 76 0.34 -5.27 5.75
N GLY A 77 0.92 -5.09 4.55
CA GLY A 77 2.25 -5.57 4.19
C GLY A 77 3.40 -4.74 4.78
N PRO A 78 4.64 -5.03 4.32
CA PRO A 78 5.85 -4.34 4.79
C PRO A 78 5.79 -2.83 4.54
N PRO A 79 6.25 -1.99 5.49
CA PRO A 79 6.25 -0.53 5.31
C PRO A 79 7.10 -0.09 4.11
N LEU A 80 8.13 -0.88 3.75
CA LEU A 80 8.98 -0.62 2.61
C LEU A 80 8.25 -0.80 1.27
N GLU A 81 7.30 -1.75 1.19
CA GLU A 81 6.48 -1.92 -0.02
C GLU A 81 5.52 -0.74 -0.23
N ILE A 82 4.91 -0.25 0.85
CA ILE A 82 4.08 0.96 0.84
C ILE A 82 4.92 2.17 0.40
N GLY A 83 6.11 2.33 0.97
CA GLY A 83 7.03 3.42 0.62
C GLY A 83 7.46 3.37 -0.85
N ARG A 84 7.86 2.19 -1.34
CA ARG A 84 8.24 1.97 -2.74
C ARG A 84 7.09 2.28 -3.69
N ALA A 85 5.90 1.76 -3.40
CA ALA A 85 4.73 2.01 -4.22
C ALA A 85 4.34 3.50 -4.23
N LEU A 86 4.43 4.18 -3.08
CA LEU A 86 4.19 5.63 -2.98
C LEU A 86 5.20 6.43 -3.81
N VAL A 87 6.50 6.14 -3.70
CA VAL A 87 7.55 6.81 -4.47
C VAL A 87 7.36 6.59 -5.97
N TRP A 88 7.03 5.37 -6.40
CA TRP A 88 6.79 5.08 -7.81
C TRP A 88 5.55 5.82 -8.32
N THR A 89 4.47 5.85 -7.55
CA THR A 89 3.24 6.60 -7.89
C THR A 89 3.52 8.10 -8.02
N GLN A 90 4.29 8.68 -7.09
CA GLN A 90 4.72 10.07 -7.15
C GLN A 90 5.63 10.34 -8.36
N GLY A 91 6.54 9.42 -8.68
CA GLY A 91 7.42 9.51 -9.85
C GLY A 91 6.65 9.59 -11.17
N TRP A 92 5.63 8.74 -11.34
CA TRP A 92 4.75 8.80 -12.52
C TRP A 92 3.91 10.07 -12.57
N GLY A 93 3.40 10.53 -11.42
CA GLY A 93 2.71 11.81 -11.33
C GLY A 93 3.61 13.00 -11.69
N ALA A 94 4.88 12.98 -11.24
CA ALA A 94 5.88 13.99 -11.59
C ALA A 94 6.21 13.97 -13.09
N LEU A 95 6.32 12.78 -13.68
CA LEU A 95 6.54 12.62 -15.11
C LEU A 95 5.36 13.19 -15.92
N ALA A 96 4.12 12.91 -15.53
CA ALA A 96 2.93 13.46 -16.20
C ALA A 96 2.89 15.00 -16.12
N VAL A 97 3.21 15.57 -14.95
CA VAL A 97 3.32 17.03 -14.80
C VAL A 97 4.45 17.59 -15.66
N ALA A 98 5.62 16.94 -15.73
CA ALA A 98 6.73 17.37 -16.58
C ALA A 98 6.37 17.35 -18.07
N LEU A 99 5.65 16.32 -18.53
CA LEU A 99 5.14 16.24 -19.90
C LEU A 99 4.13 17.35 -20.17
N LEU A 100 3.19 17.59 -19.25
CA LEU A 100 2.23 18.69 -19.37
C LEU A 100 2.96 20.03 -19.52
N LEU A 101 3.93 20.32 -18.65
CA LEU A 101 4.72 21.55 -18.70
C LEU A 101 5.46 21.73 -20.03
N THR A 102 5.96 20.63 -20.58
CA THR A 102 6.68 20.61 -21.86
C THR A 102 5.74 20.91 -23.02
N VAL A 103 4.54 20.33 -23.01
CA VAL A 103 3.53 20.49 -24.07
C VAL A 103 2.85 21.85 -24.03
N THR A 104 2.42 22.30 -22.84
CA THR A 104 1.65 23.55 -22.72
C THR A 104 2.53 24.79 -22.73
N GLN A 105 3.85 24.64 -22.54
CA GLN A 105 4.82 25.73 -22.33
C GLN A 105 4.36 26.77 -21.29
N THR A 106 3.43 26.40 -20.41
CA THR A 106 2.82 27.34 -19.46
C THR A 106 3.87 27.73 -18.42
N PRO A 107 3.98 29.02 -18.07
CA PRO A 107 4.86 29.48 -17.01
C PRO A 107 4.28 29.13 -15.64
N LEU A 108 4.18 27.83 -15.34
CA LEU A 108 3.78 27.35 -14.03
C LEU A 108 4.95 27.50 -13.04
N ASN A 109 4.57 27.80 -11.80
CA ASN A 109 5.52 28.15 -10.76
C ASN A 109 6.22 26.88 -10.23
N ARG A 110 7.43 26.60 -10.72
CA ARG A 110 8.20 25.37 -10.41
C ARG A 110 8.32 25.11 -8.91
N SER A 111 8.44 26.16 -8.09
CA SER A 111 8.53 26.01 -6.64
C SER A 111 7.21 25.61 -5.97
N LEU A 112 6.05 25.96 -6.54
CA LEU A 112 4.76 25.48 -6.04
C LEU A 112 4.58 24.00 -6.43
N ILE A 113 5.03 23.62 -7.62
CA ILE A 113 5.01 22.22 -8.05
C ILE A 113 5.85 21.38 -7.09
N ALA A 114 7.08 21.79 -6.81
CA ALA A 114 7.95 21.10 -5.85
C ALA A 114 7.31 21.02 -4.45
N LEU A 115 6.72 22.13 -3.97
CA LEU A 115 6.04 22.16 -2.68
C LEU A 115 4.81 21.26 -2.66
N PHE A 116 4.02 21.23 -3.73
CA PHE A 116 2.89 20.32 -3.90
C PHE A 116 3.34 18.86 -3.81
N PHE A 117 4.38 18.46 -4.54
CA PHE A 117 4.92 17.10 -4.47
C PHE A 117 5.42 16.74 -3.07
N ALA A 118 6.11 17.67 -2.39
CA ALA A 118 6.58 17.44 -1.03
C ALA A 118 5.41 17.26 -0.05
N VAL A 119 4.45 18.19 -0.07
CA VAL A 119 3.28 18.17 0.81
C VAL A 119 2.40 16.96 0.54
N SER A 120 2.12 16.65 -0.73
CA SER A 120 1.30 15.49 -1.12
C SER A 120 1.97 14.19 -0.69
N THR A 121 3.28 14.05 -0.89
CA THR A 121 4.03 12.86 -0.47
C THR A 121 3.98 12.67 1.05
N ILE A 122 4.20 13.74 1.81
CA ILE A 122 4.16 13.70 3.29
C ILE A 122 2.75 13.33 3.77
N LEU A 123 1.71 14.02 3.27
CA LEU A 123 0.34 13.76 3.69
C LEU A 123 -0.13 12.36 3.30
N LEU A 124 0.22 11.87 2.11
CA LEU A 124 -0.08 10.50 1.70
C LEU A 124 0.66 9.47 2.56
N ALA A 125 1.92 9.70 2.89
CA ALA A 125 2.67 8.81 3.79
C ALA A 125 2.01 8.73 5.17
N LEU A 126 1.57 9.87 5.72
CA LEU A 126 0.84 9.92 6.99
C LEU A 126 -0.53 9.24 6.88
N ALA A 127 -1.29 9.51 5.80
CA ALA A 127 -2.57 8.88 5.54
C ALA A 127 -2.43 7.35 5.46
N LYS A 128 -1.41 6.83 4.76
CA LYS A 128 -1.13 5.40 4.67
C LYS A 128 -0.81 4.77 6.02
N ARG A 129 -0.07 5.47 6.88
CA ARG A 129 0.17 5.01 8.26
C ARG A 129 -1.11 4.98 9.09
N ALA A 130 -1.95 6.01 8.99
CA ALA A 130 -3.24 6.06 9.68
C ALA A 130 -4.21 4.98 9.17
N GLN A 131 -4.30 4.80 7.85
CA GLN A 131 -5.08 3.74 7.19
C GLN A 131 -4.61 2.36 7.64
N ARG A 132 -3.29 2.11 7.66
CA ARG A 132 -2.73 0.86 8.18
C ARG A 132 -3.12 0.63 9.64
N ALA A 133 -2.96 1.64 10.50
CA ALA A 133 -3.34 1.52 11.91
C ALA A 133 -4.85 1.27 12.09
N TRP A 134 -5.70 1.91 11.28
CA TRP A 134 -7.15 1.68 11.30
C TRP A 134 -7.51 0.28 10.82
N VAL A 135 -6.94 -0.19 9.71
CA VAL A 135 -7.16 -1.55 9.19
C VAL A 135 -6.73 -2.60 10.21
N ILE A 136 -5.58 -2.42 10.88
CA ILE A 136 -5.10 -3.32 11.94
C ILE A 136 -6.06 -3.34 13.13
N ARG A 137 -6.63 -2.17 13.51
CA ARG A 137 -7.61 -2.10 14.61
C ARG A 137 -8.94 -2.77 14.27
N GLU A 138 -9.40 -2.62 13.03
CA GLU A 138 -10.71 -3.12 12.61
C GLU A 138 -10.69 -4.62 12.26
N ARG A 139 -9.60 -5.12 11.66
CA ARG A 139 -9.46 -6.52 11.24
C ARG A 139 -8.62 -7.40 12.18
N GLY A 140 -7.91 -6.81 13.15
CA GLY A 140 -6.80 -7.48 13.83
C GLY A 140 -5.51 -7.43 13.00
N GLU A 141 -4.40 -7.85 13.59
CA GLU A 141 -3.13 -7.98 12.84
C GLU A 141 -3.29 -9.01 11.73
N ALA A 142 -2.70 -8.74 10.55
CA ALA A 142 -2.72 -9.70 9.45
C ALA A 142 -2.01 -10.98 9.89
N LEU A 143 -2.77 -12.07 10.00
CA LEU A 143 -2.32 -13.34 10.56
C LEU A 143 -1.89 -14.28 9.43
N ALA A 144 -0.62 -14.67 9.47
CA ALA A 144 -0.08 -15.76 8.67
C ALA A 144 -0.09 -17.03 9.53
N LEU A 145 -0.83 -18.05 9.10
CA LEU A 145 -0.89 -19.34 9.80
C LEU A 145 0.30 -20.20 9.35
N LEU A 146 1.18 -20.58 10.28
CA LEU A 146 2.32 -21.44 10.00
C LEU A 146 1.94 -22.91 10.24
N VAL A 147 2.02 -23.74 9.21
CA VAL A 147 1.72 -25.17 9.26
C VAL A 147 3.02 -25.96 9.05
N GLY A 148 3.46 -26.68 10.08
CA GLY A 148 4.65 -27.52 10.04
C GLY A 148 5.73 -27.11 11.05
N ARG A 149 7.00 -27.49 10.79
CA ARG A 149 8.09 -27.29 11.75
C ARG A 149 8.42 -25.81 11.86
N ALA A 150 8.11 -25.21 13.01
CA ALA A 150 8.47 -23.85 13.38
C ALA A 150 9.99 -23.72 13.63
N GLY A 151 10.79 -23.90 12.58
CA GLY A 151 12.19 -23.47 12.57
C GLY A 151 12.29 -21.95 12.39
N GLU A 152 13.52 -21.43 12.47
CA GLU A 152 13.94 -20.01 12.40
C GLU A 152 13.21 -19.11 11.35
N GLY A 153 12.55 -19.71 10.35
CA GLY A 153 11.72 -19.01 9.37
C GLY A 153 10.52 -18.25 9.96
N ALA A 154 9.94 -18.65 11.10
CA ALA A 154 8.79 -17.93 11.67
C ALA A 154 9.13 -16.47 12.04
N ALA A 155 10.30 -16.23 12.63
CA ALA A 155 10.79 -14.89 12.95
C ALA A 155 11.18 -14.10 11.69
N GLU A 156 11.70 -14.80 10.67
CA GLU A 156 12.01 -14.21 9.37
C GLU A 156 10.73 -13.76 8.63
N PHE A 157 9.64 -14.52 8.71
CA PHE A 157 8.34 -14.16 8.13
C PHE A 157 7.70 -12.95 8.83
N VAL A 158 7.79 -12.87 10.17
CA VAL A 158 7.36 -11.68 10.91
C VAL A 158 8.18 -10.47 10.47
N ASN A 159 9.50 -10.59 10.35
CA ASN A 159 10.39 -9.50 9.98
C ASN A 159 10.25 -9.05 8.51
N LEU A 160 10.12 -9.99 7.57
CA LEU A 160 10.08 -9.68 6.14
C LEU A 160 8.69 -9.29 5.65
N ARG A 161 7.62 -9.84 6.24
CA ARG A 161 6.24 -9.60 5.79
C ARG A 161 5.41 -8.73 6.74
N GLY A 162 5.88 -8.48 7.96
CA GLY A 162 5.19 -7.63 8.93
C GLY A 162 3.84 -8.19 9.39
N ARG A 163 3.69 -9.52 9.36
CA ARG A 163 2.46 -10.25 9.72
C ARG A 163 2.65 -10.96 11.06
N ALA A 164 1.59 -11.04 11.85
CA ALA A 164 1.57 -11.87 13.05
C ALA A 164 1.56 -13.34 12.61
N VAL A 165 2.44 -14.15 13.18
CA VAL A 165 2.53 -15.58 12.83
C VAL A 165 1.87 -16.40 13.92
N GLU A 166 0.85 -17.17 13.56
CA GLU A 166 0.19 -18.12 14.46
C GLU A 166 0.61 -19.54 14.05
N PRO A 167 1.32 -20.30 14.91
CA PRO A 167 1.64 -21.69 14.60
C PRO A 167 0.39 -22.56 14.77
N LEU A 168 0.09 -23.37 13.75
CA LEU A 168 -0.97 -24.38 13.84
C LEU A 168 -0.46 -25.56 14.66
N ALA A 169 -1.10 -25.80 15.80
CA ALA A 169 -0.71 -26.86 16.74
C ALA A 169 -0.82 -28.27 16.14
N ASP A 170 -1.78 -28.49 15.25
CA ASP A 170 -1.99 -29.76 14.56
C ASP A 170 -1.94 -29.55 13.03
N PRO A 171 -0.89 -30.04 12.33
CA PRO A 171 -0.71 -29.85 10.89
C PRO A 171 -1.56 -30.83 10.06
N THR A 172 -2.83 -31.02 10.41
CA THR A 172 -3.79 -31.83 9.65
C THR A 172 -4.69 -30.95 8.77
N PRO A 173 -5.15 -31.45 7.61
CA PRO A 173 -6.09 -30.72 6.76
C PRO A 173 -7.38 -30.33 7.48
N ASP A 174 -7.87 -31.16 8.40
CA ASP A 174 -9.11 -30.89 9.13
C ASP A 174 -8.94 -29.83 10.21
N ALA A 175 -7.81 -29.83 10.94
CA ALA A 175 -7.46 -28.76 11.87
C ALA A 175 -7.25 -27.42 11.13
N LEU A 176 -6.61 -27.47 9.96
CA LEU A 176 -6.47 -26.30 9.08
C LEU A 176 -7.85 -25.78 8.65
N ARG A 177 -8.75 -26.64 8.14
CA ARG A 177 -10.13 -26.23 7.78
C ARG A 177 -10.87 -25.62 8.96
N ALA A 178 -10.77 -26.21 10.14
CA ALA A 178 -11.42 -25.69 11.35
C ALA A 178 -10.90 -24.30 11.71
N ARG A 179 -9.58 -24.08 11.66
CA ARG A 179 -8.97 -22.76 11.93
C ARG A 179 -9.30 -21.73 10.87
N LEU A 180 -9.33 -22.11 9.59
CA LEU A 180 -9.72 -21.23 8.48
C LEU A 180 -11.19 -20.82 8.58
N ARG A 181 -12.08 -21.73 9.01
CA ARG A 181 -13.49 -21.43 9.27
C ARG A 181 -13.72 -20.49 10.45
N ALA A 182 -12.83 -20.48 11.44
CA ALA A 182 -12.86 -19.51 12.54
C ALA A 182 -12.57 -18.06 12.07
N GLY A 183 -12.06 -17.89 10.84
CA GLY A 183 -11.77 -16.59 10.25
C GLY A 183 -10.46 -15.97 10.75
N ALA A 184 -10.13 -14.79 10.23
CA ALA A 184 -8.94 -14.02 10.58
C ALA A 184 -7.58 -14.67 10.19
N VAL A 185 -7.52 -15.43 9.09
CA VAL A 185 -6.25 -15.90 8.50
C VAL A 185 -6.16 -15.34 7.08
N ASP A 186 -5.10 -14.60 6.79
CA ASP A 186 -4.90 -13.93 5.48
C ASP A 186 -4.00 -14.74 4.54
N GLU A 187 -3.15 -15.61 5.08
CA GLU A 187 -2.19 -16.43 4.32
C GLU A 187 -1.78 -17.65 5.14
N VAL A 188 -1.55 -18.77 4.46
CA VAL A 188 -1.07 -20.01 5.08
C VAL A 188 0.34 -20.28 4.59
N VAL A 189 1.28 -20.46 5.50
CA VAL A 189 2.67 -20.79 5.20
C VAL A 189 2.93 -22.23 5.61
N ILE A 190 3.28 -23.08 4.65
CA ILE A 190 3.57 -24.50 4.86
C ILE A 190 5.09 -24.69 4.79
N ALA A 191 5.70 -25.19 5.87
CA ALA A 191 7.16 -25.37 5.97
C ALA A 191 7.55 -26.70 6.61
N GLY A 192 8.59 -27.35 6.06
CA GLY A 192 9.16 -28.58 6.62
C GLY A 192 8.22 -29.79 6.65
N MET A 193 7.29 -29.87 5.69
CA MET A 193 6.30 -30.96 5.57
C MET A 193 6.57 -31.85 4.35
N PRO A 194 6.29 -33.17 4.43
CA PRO A 194 6.46 -34.07 3.31
C PRO A 194 5.52 -33.73 2.13
N PRO A 195 5.94 -33.97 0.87
CA PRO A 195 5.20 -33.51 -0.32
C PRO A 195 3.73 -33.96 -0.39
N GLN A 196 3.43 -35.17 0.09
CA GLN A 196 2.08 -35.73 0.11
C GLN A 196 1.16 -34.97 1.07
N SER A 197 1.66 -34.60 2.26
CA SER A 197 0.92 -33.80 3.24
C SER A 197 0.77 -32.34 2.80
N THR A 198 1.82 -31.78 2.18
CA THR A 198 1.79 -30.41 1.62
C THR A 198 0.70 -30.26 0.57
N ARG A 199 0.53 -31.25 -0.32
CA ARG A 199 -0.50 -31.21 -1.36
C ARG A 199 -1.91 -31.14 -0.77
N GLY A 200 -2.21 -31.97 0.23
CA GLY A 200 -3.54 -31.95 0.89
C GLY A 200 -3.82 -30.63 1.62
N LEU A 201 -2.79 -29.98 2.18
CA LEU A 201 -2.92 -28.67 2.81
C LEU A 201 -3.11 -27.54 1.79
N VAL A 202 -2.41 -27.60 0.65
CA VAL A 202 -2.58 -26.63 -0.45
C VAL A 202 -3.97 -26.73 -1.06
N GLU A 203 -4.46 -27.94 -1.33
CA GLU A 203 -5.83 -28.18 -1.81
C GLU A 203 -6.87 -27.61 -0.83
N THR A 204 -6.64 -27.79 0.47
CA THR A 204 -7.48 -27.22 1.53
C THR A 204 -7.48 -25.68 1.54
N CYS A 205 -6.34 -25.04 1.24
CA CYS A 205 -6.27 -23.58 1.15
C CYS A 205 -6.97 -23.06 -0.10
N ASP A 206 -6.83 -23.78 -1.22
CA ASP A 206 -7.46 -23.45 -2.50
C ASP A 206 -9.00 -23.56 -2.42
N GLU A 207 -9.51 -24.58 -1.73
CA GLU A 207 -10.94 -24.74 -1.42
C GLU A 207 -11.55 -23.52 -0.71
N VAL A 208 -10.74 -22.82 0.11
CA VAL A 208 -11.15 -21.63 0.88
C VAL A 208 -10.76 -20.33 0.17
N GLY A 209 -10.04 -20.42 -0.95
CA GLY A 209 -9.57 -19.28 -1.74
C GLY A 209 -8.46 -18.46 -1.08
N LEU A 210 -7.70 -19.07 -0.17
CA LEU A 210 -6.60 -18.42 0.55
C LEU A 210 -5.25 -18.76 -0.08
N PRO A 211 -4.32 -17.78 -0.17
CA PRO A 211 -2.99 -18.03 -0.70
C PRO A 211 -2.20 -18.95 0.24
N ALA A 212 -1.73 -20.08 -0.29
CA ALA A 212 -0.79 -20.97 0.37
C ALA A 212 0.63 -20.71 -0.14
N LEU A 213 1.56 -20.43 0.76
CA LEU A 213 2.99 -20.34 0.47
C LEU A 213 3.68 -21.61 0.95
N VAL A 214 4.27 -22.35 0.02
CA VAL A 214 5.09 -23.51 0.34
C VAL A 214 6.55 -23.08 0.36
N ARG A 215 7.22 -23.24 1.50
CA ARG A 215 8.67 -23.05 1.57
C ARG A 215 9.34 -24.30 0.96
N LEU A 216 10.09 -24.08 -0.11
CA LEU A 216 11.02 -25.08 -0.63
C LEU A 216 12.27 -24.97 0.22
N ASP A 217 12.49 -25.92 1.12
CA ASP A 217 13.79 -26.02 1.79
C ASP A 217 14.80 -26.53 0.74
N ASP A 218 15.81 -25.72 0.42
CA ASP A 218 16.99 -26.14 -0.34
C ASP A 218 17.78 -27.15 0.50
N GLY A 219 17.44 -28.43 0.38
CA GLY A 219 18.12 -29.47 1.15
C GLY A 219 17.63 -30.88 0.87
N GLY A 220 18.04 -31.47 -0.26
CA GLY A 220 17.96 -32.91 -0.50
C GLY A 220 17.76 -33.33 -1.95
N LEU A 221 18.72 -33.00 -2.82
CA LEU A 221 19.11 -33.91 -3.92
C LEU A 221 20.33 -34.70 -3.43
#